data_AF-A0A6N7BGB9-F1
#
_entry.id   AF-A0A6N7BGB9-F1
#
_cell.length_a   1.000
_cell.length_b   1.000
_cell.length_c   1.000
_cell.angle_alpha   90.00
_cell.angle_beta   90.00
_cell.angle_gamma   90.00
#
_symmetry.space_group_name_H-M   'P 1'
#
loop_
_entity.id
_entity.type
_entity.pdbx_description
1 polymer ?
#
loop_
_entity_poly.entity_id
_entity_poly.type
_entity_poly.pdbx_seq_one_letter_code
_entity_poly.pdbx_strand_id
1 'polypeptide(L)'
;MYLKKTLILILIFSQMLAQNPYFSFPYNYSRMVHVSRVIDGDTFVLSDSQRVRMLGVDCPEISRYNKPAELFSMEASEKTRSLIEHKTVKLVFDGKAFDMFGRILAYVWLVDSKGKDSVFVQTELLKNGFARISYYPKEKRYYALFYNLRNTAMKKKLGIWSDE
;
A
#
# COMPACT_ATOMS: atom_id res chain seq x y z
N MET A 1 -12.57 -40.81 10.52
CA MET A 1 -11.09 -40.76 10.64
C MET A 1 -10.38 -40.19 9.40
N TYR A 2 -10.98 -40.17 8.21
CA TYR A 2 -10.37 -39.61 6.99
C TYR A 2 -10.43 -38.07 6.88
N LEU A 3 -11.44 -37.41 7.44
CA LEU A 3 -11.66 -35.96 7.31
C LEU A 3 -10.53 -35.10 7.92
N LYS A 4 -9.88 -35.57 9.01
CA LYS A 4 -8.76 -34.86 9.65
C LYS A 4 -7.48 -34.90 8.81
N LYS A 5 -7.22 -35.98 8.07
CA LYS A 5 -6.01 -36.09 7.23
C LYS A 5 -6.07 -35.20 5.99
N THR A 6 -7.25 -35.06 5.37
CA THR A 6 -7.45 -34.17 4.21
C THR A 6 -7.36 -32.69 4.59
N LEU A 7 -7.88 -32.31 5.76
CA LEU A 7 -7.82 -30.92 6.26
C LEU A 7 -6.37 -30.47 6.57
N ILE A 8 -5.57 -31.38 7.14
CA ILE A 8 -4.14 -31.13 7.41
C ILE A 8 -3.36 -30.98 6.10
N LEU A 9 -3.67 -31.77 5.06
CA LEU A 9 -3.01 -31.66 3.76
C LEU A 9 -3.32 -30.32 3.05
N ILE A 10 -4.57 -29.83 3.15
CA ILE A 10 -4.98 -28.53 2.61
C ILE A 10 -4.28 -27.37 3.34
N LEU A 11 -4.14 -27.45 4.66
CA LEU A 11 -3.42 -26.47 5.48
C LEU A 11 -1.91 -26.40 5.17
N ILE A 12 -1.27 -27.55 4.95
CA ILE A 12 0.15 -27.61 4.56
C ILE A 12 0.34 -27.06 3.13
N PHE A 13 -0.59 -27.35 2.22
CA PHE A 13 -0.54 -26.83 0.85
C PHE A 13 -0.76 -25.32 0.77
N SER A 14 -1.65 -24.76 1.61
CA SER A 14 -1.86 -23.30 1.68
C SER A 14 -0.67 -22.55 2.29
N GLN A 15 0.05 -23.17 3.23
CA GLN A 15 1.25 -22.60 3.82
C GLN A 15 2.43 -22.56 2.84
N MET A 16 2.56 -23.54 1.93
CA MET A 16 3.60 -23.52 0.89
C MET A 16 3.33 -22.49 -0.21
N LEU A 17 2.06 -22.21 -0.56
CA LEU A 17 1.71 -21.17 -1.54
C LEU A 17 2.04 -19.75 -1.03
N ALA A 18 1.81 -19.49 0.26
CA ALA A 18 2.11 -18.19 0.87
C ALA A 18 3.63 -17.90 0.98
N GLN A 19 4.47 -18.94 0.96
CA GLN A 19 5.93 -18.85 1.01
C GLN A 19 6.58 -18.82 -0.39
N ASN A 20 5.79 -18.97 -1.47
CA ASN A 20 6.33 -18.95 -2.83
C ASN A 20 6.55 -17.48 -3.28
N PRO A 21 7.82 -17.04 -3.51
CA PRO A 21 8.11 -15.68 -3.93
C PRO A 21 7.57 -15.34 -5.33
N TYR A 22 7.13 -16.34 -6.09
CA TYR A 22 6.47 -16.21 -7.39
C TYR A 22 4.93 -16.14 -7.29
N PHE A 23 4.35 -16.17 -6.08
CA PHE A 23 2.90 -16.00 -5.93
C PHE A 23 2.47 -14.61 -6.39
N SER A 24 1.68 -14.58 -7.45
CA SER A 24 1.11 -13.37 -8.03
C SER A 24 -0.41 -13.43 -7.96
N PHE A 25 -1.02 -12.32 -7.57
CA PHE A 25 -2.45 -12.17 -7.76
C PHE A 25 -2.75 -11.82 -9.22
N PRO A 26 -3.91 -12.25 -9.76
CA PRO A 26 -4.39 -11.77 -11.05
C PRO A 26 -4.44 -10.24 -11.09
N TYR A 27 -4.16 -9.63 -12.24
CA TYR A 27 -4.07 -8.17 -12.46
C TYR A 27 -5.35 -7.37 -12.11
N ASN A 28 -6.47 -8.07 -11.84
CA ASN A 28 -7.75 -7.49 -11.45
C ASN A 28 -8.32 -8.10 -10.16
N TYR A 29 -7.54 -8.89 -9.43
CA TYR A 29 -7.96 -9.32 -8.12
C TYR A 29 -8.01 -8.10 -7.19
N SER A 30 -9.09 -7.99 -6.44
CA SER A 30 -9.22 -7.00 -5.40
C SER A 30 -10.03 -7.56 -4.24
N ARG A 31 -9.80 -7.03 -3.05
CA ARG A 31 -10.58 -7.40 -1.87
C ARG A 31 -10.75 -6.21 -0.94
N MET A 32 -11.90 -6.14 -0.29
CA MET A 32 -12.15 -5.18 0.78
C MET A 32 -11.57 -5.71 2.09
N VAL A 33 -10.90 -4.84 2.83
CA VAL A 33 -10.27 -5.14 4.12
C VAL A 33 -10.47 -3.96 5.07
N HIS A 34 -10.40 -4.24 6.37
CA HIS A 34 -10.41 -3.20 7.39
C HIS A 34 -8.99 -2.86 7.84
N VAL A 35 -8.69 -1.56 7.91
CA VAL A 35 -7.41 -1.05 8.38
C VAL A 35 -7.44 -0.92 9.90
N SER A 36 -6.50 -1.59 10.57
CA SER A 36 -6.32 -1.48 12.02
C SER A 36 -5.59 -0.20 12.40
N ARG A 37 -4.43 0.06 11.78
CA ARG A 37 -3.60 1.24 12.06
C ARG A 37 -2.66 1.58 10.92
N VAL A 38 -2.26 2.83 10.81
CA VAL A 38 -1.22 3.31 9.90
C VAL A 38 0.14 3.26 10.59
N ILE A 39 1.17 2.73 9.92
CA ILE A 39 2.55 2.70 10.44
C ILE A 39 3.26 3.99 10.04
N ASP A 40 3.24 4.31 8.75
CA ASP A 40 3.89 5.46 8.13
C ASP A 40 3.11 5.87 6.85
N GLY A 41 3.66 6.77 6.04
CA GLY A 41 2.97 7.31 4.87
C GLY A 41 2.53 6.28 3.83
N ASP A 42 3.21 5.13 3.72
CA ASP A 42 2.91 4.13 2.68
C ASP A 42 2.74 2.69 3.20
N THR A 43 2.82 2.49 4.52
CA THR A 43 2.69 1.19 5.18
C THR A 43 1.61 1.24 6.27
N PHE A 44 0.73 0.23 6.29
CA PHE A 44 -0.33 0.09 7.29
C PHE A 44 -0.59 -1.36 7.67
N VAL A 45 -1.39 -1.57 8.72
CA VAL A 45 -1.74 -2.88 9.27
C VAL A 45 -3.24 -3.10 9.15
N LEU A 46 -3.62 -4.30 8.71
CA LEU A 46 -5.01 -4.75 8.63
C LEU A 46 -5.49 -5.32 9.99
N SER A 47 -6.79 -5.50 10.17
CA SER A 47 -7.35 -6.12 11.38
C SER A 47 -6.84 -7.54 11.66
N ASP A 48 -6.39 -8.26 10.63
CA ASP A 48 -5.80 -9.60 10.75
C ASP A 48 -4.27 -9.57 10.97
N SER A 49 -3.72 -8.40 11.35
CA SER A 49 -2.30 -8.15 11.58
C SER A 49 -1.40 -8.21 10.33
N GLN A 50 -1.95 -8.47 9.14
CA GLN A 50 -1.15 -8.40 7.92
C GLN A 50 -0.73 -6.95 7.63
N ARG A 51 0.51 -6.78 7.17
CA ARG A 51 1.06 -5.48 6.77
C ARG A 51 0.88 -5.27 5.28
N VAL A 52 0.54 -4.06 4.88
CA VAL A 52 0.40 -3.66 3.48
C VAL A 52 1.37 -2.53 3.20
N ARG A 53 2.11 -2.62 2.08
CA ARG A 53 2.95 -1.58 1.49
C ARG A 53 2.29 -1.12 0.19
N MET A 54 2.04 0.18 0.07
CA MET A 54 1.38 0.75 -1.10
C MET A 54 2.26 0.62 -2.35
N LEU A 55 1.70 0.13 -3.46
CA LEU A 55 2.43 0.04 -4.72
C LEU A 55 2.66 1.42 -5.36
N GLY A 56 3.85 1.60 -5.93
CA GLY A 56 4.21 2.71 -6.81
C GLY A 56 4.49 4.05 -6.14
N VAL A 57 4.44 4.13 -4.82
CA VAL A 57 4.76 5.33 -4.03
C VAL A 57 5.77 5.01 -2.95
N ASP A 58 6.52 6.01 -2.49
CA ASP A 58 7.45 5.90 -1.37
C ASP A 58 7.41 7.20 -0.58
N CYS A 59 6.99 7.10 0.66
CA CYS A 59 6.85 8.23 1.57
C CYS A 59 8.12 8.40 2.40
N PRO A 60 8.44 9.62 2.85
CA PRO A 60 9.51 9.81 3.82
C PRO A 60 9.26 8.99 5.09
N GLU A 61 10.30 8.32 5.56
CA GLU A 61 10.23 7.39 6.67
C GLU A 61 10.14 8.13 8.01
N ILE A 62 9.26 7.67 8.91
CA ILE A 62 9.20 8.16 10.28
C ILE A 62 10.41 7.67 11.10
N SER A 63 10.66 8.32 12.24
CA SER A 63 11.73 7.89 13.15
C SER A 63 11.52 6.44 13.58
N ARG A 64 12.57 5.62 13.44
CA ARG A 64 12.52 4.21 13.81
C ARG A 64 13.87 3.68 14.27
N TYR A 65 13.86 3.02 15.42
CA TYR A 65 15.07 2.56 16.10
C TYR A 65 16.03 3.74 16.33
N ASN A 66 17.20 3.73 15.69
CA ASN A 66 18.22 4.77 15.78
C ASN A 66 18.30 5.64 14.51
N LYS A 67 17.29 5.59 13.63
CA LYS A 67 17.21 6.44 12.44
C LYS A 67 16.29 7.63 12.72
N PRO A 68 16.75 8.88 12.51
CA PRO A 68 15.90 10.05 12.65
C PRO A 68 14.78 10.04 11.60
N ALA A 69 13.68 10.74 11.91
CA ALA A 69 12.60 10.95 10.95
C ALA A 69 13.09 11.76 9.75
N GLU A 70 12.61 11.40 8.55
CA GLU A 70 12.84 12.18 7.34
C GLU A 70 11.89 13.39 7.30
N LEU A 71 12.31 14.44 6.58
CA LEU A 71 11.48 15.63 6.39
C LEU A 71 10.16 15.26 5.70
N PHE A 72 9.04 15.83 6.18
CA PHE A 72 7.67 15.54 5.74
C PHE A 72 7.13 14.12 6.06
N SER A 73 7.86 13.29 6.81
CA SER A 73 7.42 11.93 7.19
C SER A 73 6.15 11.93 8.05
N MET A 74 6.02 12.90 8.97
CA MET A 74 4.85 13.03 9.84
C MET A 74 3.62 13.46 9.04
N GLU A 75 3.76 14.44 8.15
CA GLU A 75 2.70 14.95 7.30
C GLU A 75 2.19 13.88 6.33
N ALA A 76 3.11 13.11 5.74
CA ALA A 76 2.74 11.96 4.91
C ALA A 76 1.97 10.91 5.71
N SER A 77 2.44 10.59 6.91
CA SER A 77 1.82 9.61 7.81
C SER A 77 0.43 10.07 8.27
N GLU A 78 0.27 11.34 8.67
CA GLU A 78 -1.02 11.91 9.07
C GLU A 78 -2.00 11.97 7.89
N LYS A 79 -1.52 12.30 6.69
CA LYS A 79 -2.38 12.28 5.50
C LYS A 79 -2.91 10.87 5.27
N THR A 80 -2.06 9.84 5.30
CA THR A 80 -2.51 8.44 5.17
C THR A 80 -3.46 8.05 6.31
N ARG A 81 -3.12 8.37 7.56
CA ARG A 81 -3.98 8.13 8.72
C ARG A 81 -5.37 8.71 8.56
N SER A 82 -5.47 9.99 8.22
CA SER A 82 -6.75 10.68 8.02
C SER A 82 -7.61 10.03 6.94
N LEU A 83 -6.98 9.44 5.91
CA LEU A 83 -7.67 8.79 4.82
C LEU A 83 -8.17 7.40 5.19
N ILE A 84 -7.36 6.56 5.83
CA ILE A 84 -7.63 5.11 5.89
C ILE A 84 -7.64 4.47 7.29
N GLU A 85 -7.13 5.12 8.33
CA GLU A 85 -7.08 4.47 9.65
C GLU A 85 -8.50 4.19 10.17
N HIS A 86 -8.70 2.99 10.72
CA HIS A 86 -10.00 2.47 11.18
C HIS A 86 -11.12 2.46 10.12
N LYS A 87 -10.75 2.44 8.83
CA LYS A 87 -11.69 2.44 7.71
C LYS A 87 -11.55 1.18 6.86
N THR A 88 -12.59 0.90 6.09
CA THR A 88 -12.56 -0.13 5.05
C THR A 88 -11.89 0.44 3.80
N VAL A 89 -10.97 -0.32 3.24
CA VAL A 89 -10.29 -0.01 1.97
C VAL A 89 -10.38 -1.20 1.02
N LYS A 90 -10.32 -0.93 -0.28
CA LYS A 90 -10.14 -1.94 -1.31
C LYS A 90 -8.68 -2.01 -1.70
N LEU A 91 -8.09 -3.18 -1.54
CA LEU A 91 -6.76 -3.51 -2.06
C LEU A 91 -6.91 -4.00 -3.49
N VAL A 92 -6.19 -3.40 -4.43
CA VAL A 92 -6.13 -3.81 -5.84
C VAL A 92 -4.71 -4.28 -6.15
N PHE A 93 -4.58 -5.53 -6.61
CA PHE A 93 -3.28 -6.17 -6.80
C PHE A 93 -2.80 -6.06 -8.25
N ASP A 94 -1.47 -6.08 -8.44
CA ASP A 94 -0.83 -5.89 -9.75
C ASP A 94 0.49 -6.68 -9.82
N GLY A 95 0.34 -8.00 -9.93
CA GLY A 95 1.44 -8.95 -10.02
C GLY A 95 1.85 -9.48 -8.65
N LYS A 96 3.10 -9.20 -8.24
CA LYS A 96 3.70 -9.77 -7.03
C LYS A 96 2.86 -9.45 -5.79
N ALA A 97 2.48 -10.50 -5.04
CA ALA A 97 1.61 -10.35 -3.88
C ALA A 97 2.33 -9.78 -2.65
N PHE A 98 3.60 -10.15 -2.46
CA PHE A 98 4.36 -9.83 -1.26
C PHE A 98 5.75 -9.29 -1.59
N ASP A 99 6.29 -8.40 -0.76
CA ASP A 99 7.71 -8.04 -0.81
C ASP A 99 8.57 -9.01 0.02
N MET A 100 9.89 -8.76 0.05
CA MET A 100 10.84 -9.59 0.80
C MET A 100 10.65 -9.55 2.33
N PHE A 101 9.86 -8.60 2.84
CA PHE A 101 9.54 -8.46 4.26
C PHE A 101 8.17 -9.09 4.59
N GLY A 102 7.54 -9.78 3.63
CA GLY A 102 6.22 -10.37 3.79
C GLY A 102 5.08 -9.36 3.82
N ARG A 103 5.31 -8.10 3.42
CA ARG A 103 4.23 -7.11 3.31
C ARG A 103 3.45 -7.36 2.03
N ILE A 104 2.12 -7.28 2.13
CA ILE A 104 1.22 -7.29 0.98
C ILE A 104 1.50 -6.05 0.11
N LEU A 105 1.58 -6.25 -1.20
CA LEU A 105 1.73 -5.17 -2.18
C LEU A 105 0.40 -4.88 -2.88
N ALA A 106 -0.12 -3.67 -2.74
CA ALA A 106 -1.41 -3.31 -3.35
C ALA A 106 -1.54 -1.80 -3.63
N TYR A 107 -2.41 -1.47 -4.60
CA TYR A 107 -3.03 -0.15 -4.67
C TYR A 107 -4.19 -0.06 -3.69
N VAL A 108 -4.41 1.13 -3.12
CA VAL A 108 -5.35 1.30 -2.01
C VAL A 108 -6.41 2.33 -2.36
N TRP A 109 -7.66 1.90 -2.33
CA TRP A 109 -8.82 2.76 -2.52
C TRP A 109 -9.62 2.82 -1.22
N LEU A 110 -9.90 4.02 -0.72
CA LEU A 110 -10.94 4.21 0.27
C LEU A 110 -12.29 3.90 -0.38
N VAL A 111 -13.16 3.19 0.33
CA VAL A 111 -14.53 2.92 -0.12
C VAL A 111 -15.54 3.72 0.69
N ASP A 112 -16.61 4.16 0.05
CA ASP A 112 -17.73 4.82 0.72
C ASP A 112 -18.61 3.81 1.48
N SER A 113 -19.64 4.30 2.18
CA SER A 113 -20.59 3.45 2.93
C SER A 113 -21.40 2.49 2.05
N LYS A 114 -21.40 2.69 0.73
CA LYS A 114 -22.05 1.83 -0.27
C LYS A 114 -21.06 0.86 -0.94
N GLY A 115 -19.80 0.85 -0.49
CA GLY A 115 -18.74 0.00 -1.02
C GLY A 115 -18.19 0.46 -2.38
N LYS A 116 -18.45 1.71 -2.79
CA LYS A 116 -17.88 2.28 -4.02
C LYS A 116 -16.55 2.95 -3.76
N ASP A 117 -15.66 2.89 -4.74
CA ASP A 117 -14.38 3.58 -4.70
C ASP A 117 -14.59 5.09 -4.57
N SER A 118 -13.96 5.71 -3.58
CA SER A 118 -14.07 7.16 -3.32
C SER A 118 -12.72 7.87 -3.50
N VAL A 119 -11.68 7.41 -2.82
CA VAL A 119 -10.36 8.07 -2.84
C VAL A 119 -9.26 7.08 -3.19
N PHE A 120 -8.47 7.38 -4.21
CA PHE A 120 -7.23 6.64 -4.49
C PHE A 120 -6.10 7.21 -3.64
N VAL A 121 -5.73 6.50 -2.57
CA VAL A 121 -4.86 7.01 -1.50
C VAL A 121 -3.50 7.48 -2.04
N GLN A 122 -2.86 6.68 -2.89
CA GLN A 122 -1.59 7.06 -3.52
C GLN A 122 -1.65 8.36 -4.32
N THR A 123 -2.79 8.65 -4.97
CA THR A 123 -2.92 9.89 -5.74
C THR A 123 -2.97 11.12 -4.85
N GLU A 124 -3.60 10.99 -3.67
CA GLU A 124 -3.62 12.05 -2.67
C GLU A 124 -2.22 12.30 -2.09
N LEU A 125 -1.42 11.26 -1.86
CA LEU A 125 -0.04 11.42 -1.41
C LEU A 125 0.82 12.14 -2.45
N LEU A 126 0.78 11.69 -3.71
CA LEU A 126 1.56 12.29 -4.80
C LEU A 126 1.13 13.74 -5.09
N LYS A 127 -0.17 14.02 -5.12
CA LYS A 127 -0.73 15.34 -5.39
C LYS A 127 -0.29 16.40 -4.38
N ASN A 128 -0.11 16.01 -3.12
CA ASN A 128 0.29 16.90 -2.03
C ASN A 128 1.81 16.90 -1.78
N GLY A 129 2.59 16.19 -2.61
CA GLY A 129 4.05 16.14 -2.45
C GLY A 129 4.51 15.33 -1.24
N PHE A 130 3.74 14.35 -0.80
CA PHE A 130 4.07 13.49 0.36
C PHE A 130 4.71 12.15 -0.02
N ALA A 131 4.90 11.89 -1.32
CA ALA A 131 5.53 10.68 -1.80
C ALA A 131 6.33 10.89 -3.08
N ARG A 132 7.37 10.09 -3.27
CA ARG A 132 8.06 9.86 -4.55
C ARG A 132 7.44 8.64 -5.24
N ILE A 133 7.77 8.46 -6.53
CA ILE A 133 7.44 7.23 -7.25
C ILE A 133 8.58 6.24 -7.01
N SER A 134 8.31 5.11 -6.37
CA SER A 134 9.32 4.07 -6.10
C SER A 134 9.19 2.86 -7.03
N TYR A 135 10.32 2.47 -7.63
CA TYR A 135 10.50 1.32 -8.53
C TYR A 135 9.20 0.87 -9.23
N TYR A 136 8.68 1.77 -10.05
CA TYR A 136 7.41 1.62 -10.72
C TYR A 136 7.62 1.68 -12.25
N PRO A 137 7.69 0.53 -12.93
CA PRO A 137 7.90 0.49 -14.38
C PRO A 137 6.82 1.24 -15.16
N LYS A 138 7.18 1.78 -16.33
CA LYS A 138 6.29 2.61 -17.17
C LYS A 138 5.05 1.85 -17.65
N GLU A 139 5.16 0.53 -17.72
CA GLU A 139 4.13 -0.41 -18.16
C GLU A 139 3.05 -0.63 -17.09
N LYS A 140 3.29 -0.20 -15.84
CA LYS A 140 2.33 -0.37 -14.75
C LYS A 140 1.12 0.55 -14.94
N ARG A 141 -0.06 0.02 -14.59
CA ARG A 141 -1.38 0.64 -14.91
C ARG A 141 -1.55 2.10 -14.49
N TYR A 142 -0.91 2.54 -13.41
CA TYR A 142 -1.08 3.91 -12.89
C TYR A 142 0.15 4.80 -13.11
N TYR A 143 1.16 4.36 -13.87
CA TYR A 143 2.42 5.09 -14.00
C TYR A 143 2.19 6.50 -14.56
N ALA A 144 1.46 6.63 -15.66
CA ALA A 144 1.19 7.92 -16.29
C ALA A 144 0.47 8.88 -15.32
N LEU A 145 -0.51 8.38 -14.56
CA LEU A 145 -1.23 9.15 -13.55
C LEU A 145 -0.29 9.63 -12.44
N PHE A 146 0.49 8.71 -11.86
CA PHE A 146 1.42 9.02 -10.77
C PHE A 146 2.49 10.01 -11.22
N TYR A 147 3.03 9.82 -12.43
CA TYR A 147 4.02 10.71 -13.04
C TYR A 147 3.50 12.14 -13.17
N ASN A 148 2.27 12.30 -13.68
CA ASN A 148 1.65 13.61 -13.84
C ASN A 148 1.39 14.30 -12.49
N LEU A 149 0.84 13.57 -11.51
CA LEU A 149 0.60 14.12 -10.17
C LEU A 149 1.88 14.56 -9.48
N ARG A 150 2.93 13.73 -9.54
CA ARG A 150 4.26 14.06 -9.02
C ARG A 150 4.81 15.32 -9.67
N ASN A 151 4.74 15.43 -11.01
CA ASN A 151 5.23 16.63 -11.71
C ASN A 151 4.43 17.90 -11.36
N THR A 152 3.11 17.78 -11.14
CA THR A 152 2.32 18.91 -10.66
C THR A 152 2.72 19.35 -9.26
N ALA A 153 2.97 18.41 -8.34
CA ALA A 153 3.43 18.71 -6.99
C ALA A 153 4.83 19.38 -6.99
N MET A 154 5.75 18.87 -7.82
CA MET A 154 7.07 19.47 -8.03
C MET A 154 6.98 20.93 -8.51
N LYS A 155 6.21 21.18 -9.58
CA LYS A 155 6.04 22.54 -10.13
C LYS A 155 5.46 23.53 -9.12
N LYS A 156 4.67 23.03 -8.16
CA LYS A 156 4.06 23.81 -7.09
C LYS A 156 4.89 23.86 -5.81
N LYS A 157 6.08 23.23 -5.79
CA LYS A 157 6.97 23.13 -4.62
C LYS A 157 6.24 22.65 -3.35
N LEU A 158 5.44 21.59 -3.49
CA LEU A 158 4.66 21.03 -2.39
C LEU A 158 5.43 19.94 -1.64
N GLY A 159 5.27 19.89 -0.30
CA GLY A 159 5.81 18.82 0.54
C GLY A 159 7.30 18.61 0.30
N ILE A 160 7.72 17.38 0.03
CA ILE A 160 9.12 16.99 -0.20
C ILE A 160 9.81 17.75 -1.34
N TRP A 161 9.04 18.46 -2.18
CA TRP A 161 9.53 19.26 -3.29
C TRP A 161 9.69 20.75 -2.94
N SER A 162 9.49 21.16 -1.68
CA SER A 162 9.54 22.58 -1.28
C SER A 162 10.90 23.24 -1.54
N ASP A 163 11.95 22.43 -1.38
CA ASP A 163 13.34 22.89 -1.40
C ASP A 163 14.08 22.45 -2.67
N GLU A 164 13.37 21.82 -3.62
CA GLU A 164 13.85 21.50 -4.97
C GLU A 164 13.45 22.62 -5.96
#